data_AF-A0A379RWP3-F1
#
_entry.id   AF-A0A379RWP3-F1
#
_cell.length_a   1.000
_cell.length_b   1.000
_cell.length_c   1.000
_cell.angle_alpha   90.00
_cell.angle_beta   90.00
_cell.angle_gamma   90.00
#
_symmetry.space_group_name_H-M   'P 1'
#
loop_
_entity.id
_entity.type
_entity.pdbx_description
1 polymer ?
#
loop_
_entity_poly.entity_id
_entity_poly.type
_entity_poly.pdbx_seq_one_letter_code
_entity_poly.pdbx_strand_id
1 'polypeptide(L)'
;MIPLSEQTPLGAGRHRKCYAHPDNARRCIKVIYNRNHGGDKEIRRELSYYSHLSRYLADWSAIPRYYGTVKTDCGIGYVYDMITDFNGAPSITLTEFAALCRYEEDVAVLRQLLKKLKHYLLDNIL
;
A
#
# COMPACT_ATOMS: atom_id res chain seq x y z
N MET A 1 3.34 5.78 -21.58
CA MET A 1 3.87 4.55 -20.94
C MET A 1 4.91 5.01 -19.95
N ILE A 2 4.84 4.58 -18.69
CA ILE A 2 5.74 5.05 -17.62
C ILE A 2 7.01 4.16 -17.60
N PRO A 3 8.22 4.75 -17.67
CA PRO A 3 9.46 3.98 -17.59
C PRO A 3 9.83 3.67 -16.14
N LEU A 4 9.79 2.40 -15.75
CA LEU A 4 10.08 1.91 -14.40
C LEU A 4 11.24 0.91 -14.35
N SER A 5 11.71 0.36 -15.49
CA SER A 5 12.74 -0.68 -15.49
C SER A 5 14.05 -0.23 -14.85
N GLU A 6 14.42 1.03 -15.09
CA GLU A 6 15.63 1.68 -14.58
C GLU A 6 15.42 2.37 -13.23
N GLN A 7 14.21 2.35 -12.69
CA GLN A 7 13.90 2.99 -11.42
C GLN A 7 14.15 2.03 -10.26
N THR A 8 14.63 2.58 -9.15
CA THR A 8 14.75 1.80 -7.91
C THR A 8 13.36 1.63 -7.29
N PRO A 9 12.90 0.38 -7.05
CA PRO A 9 11.64 0.17 -6.35
C PRO A 9 11.71 0.70 -4.92
N LEU A 10 10.61 1.28 -4.44
CA LEU A 10 10.38 1.60 -3.03
C LEU A 10 10.44 0.35 -2.15
N GLY A 11 10.07 -0.80 -2.71
CA GLY A 11 10.13 -2.08 -2.06
C GLY A 11 9.69 -3.22 -2.99
N ALA A 12 10.07 -4.44 -2.63
CA ALA A 12 9.70 -5.66 -3.35
C ALA A 12 9.07 -6.66 -2.36
N GLY A 13 7.81 -7.02 -2.61
CA GLY A 13 7.15 -8.12 -1.93
C GLY A 13 7.25 -9.42 -2.74
N ARG A 14 6.56 -10.47 -2.29
CA ARG A 14 6.59 -11.81 -2.92
C ARG A 14 6.26 -11.82 -4.42
N HIS A 15 5.34 -10.96 -4.85
CA HIS A 15 4.82 -10.97 -6.21
C HIS A 15 4.96 -9.64 -6.96
N ARG A 16 5.32 -8.56 -6.25
CA ARG A 16 5.13 -7.19 -6.72
C ARG A 16 6.31 -6.31 -6.33
N LYS A 17 6.74 -5.45 -7.25
CA LYS A 17 7.60 -4.31 -6.97
C LYS A 17 6.74 -3.05 -6.86
N CYS A 18 7.05 -2.18 -5.91
CA CYS A 18 6.37 -0.90 -5.71
C CYS A 18 7.31 0.23 -6.16
N TYR A 19 6.80 1.17 -6.96
CA TYR A 19 7.55 2.30 -7.48
C TYR A 19 6.83 3.61 -7.13
N ALA A 20 7.57 4.70 -6.97
CA ALA A 20 6.95 6.02 -6.87
C ALA A 20 6.25 6.37 -8.19
N HIS A 21 5.09 7.03 -8.13
CA HIS A 21 4.46 7.55 -9.33
C HIS A 21 5.19 8.82 -9.79
N PRO A 22 5.63 8.92 -11.06
CA PRO A 22 6.47 10.03 -11.52
C PRO A 22 5.79 11.40 -11.40
N ASP A 23 4.49 11.45 -11.70
CA ASP A 23 3.74 12.71 -11.74
C ASP A 23 2.96 13.02 -10.46
N ASN A 24 2.99 12.14 -9.45
CA ASN A 24 2.18 12.31 -8.25
C ASN A 24 2.82 11.65 -7.03
N ALA A 25 3.49 12.44 -6.20
CA ALA A 25 4.19 11.98 -5.00
C ALA A 25 3.28 11.29 -3.97
N ARG A 26 1.95 11.49 -4.03
CA ARG A 26 0.98 10.81 -3.16
C ARG A 26 0.53 9.45 -3.71
N ARG A 27 1.12 8.98 -4.81
CA ARG A 27 0.76 7.71 -5.45
C ARG A 27 1.98 6.83 -5.65
N CYS A 28 1.74 5.53 -5.62
CA CYS A 28 2.69 4.52 -6.02
C CYS A 28 2.13 3.63 -7.12
N ILE A 29 3.02 2.98 -7.86
CA ILE A 29 2.70 2.03 -8.92
C ILE A 29 3.24 0.67 -8.51
N LYS A 30 2.35 -0.32 -8.36
CA LYS A 30 2.73 -1.70 -8.08
C LYS A 30 2.73 -2.51 -9.37
N VAL A 31 3.84 -3.17 -9.69
CA VAL A 31 4.00 -4.01 -10.89
C VAL A 31 4.26 -5.45 -10.48
N ILE A 32 3.52 -6.39 -11.09
CA ILE A 32 3.60 -7.82 -10.82
C ILE A 32 4.68 -8.45 -11.72
N TYR A 33 5.70 -9.08 -11.14
CA TYR A 33 6.82 -9.67 -11.90
C TYR A 33 6.76 -11.20 -12.03
N ASN A 34 5.85 -11.89 -11.33
CA ASN A 34 5.72 -13.36 -11.34
C ASN A 34 4.26 -13.83 -11.37
N ARG A 35 3.49 -13.31 -12.34
CA ARG A 35 2.05 -13.55 -12.52
C ARG A 35 1.62 -15.02 -12.39
N ASN A 36 2.33 -15.92 -13.07
CA ASN A 36 2.03 -17.36 -13.11
C ASN A 36 2.32 -18.10 -11.80
N HIS A 37 2.97 -17.46 -10.83
CA HIS A 37 3.28 -18.05 -9.52
C HIS A 37 2.33 -17.55 -8.41
N GLY A 38 1.11 -17.12 -8.77
CA GLY A 38 0.08 -16.68 -7.82
C GLY A 38 -0.19 -15.18 -7.83
N GLY A 39 0.66 -14.37 -8.48
CA GLY A 39 0.46 -12.92 -8.57
C GLY A 39 -0.87 -12.52 -9.21
N ASP A 40 -1.32 -13.25 -10.25
CA ASP A 40 -2.62 -13.00 -10.89
C ASP A 40 -3.81 -13.33 -9.98
N LYS A 41 -3.68 -14.35 -9.14
CA LYS A 41 -4.72 -14.71 -8.16
C LYS A 41 -4.80 -13.66 -7.06
N GLU A 42 -3.66 -13.18 -6.58
CA GLU A 42 -3.58 -12.13 -5.55
C GLU A 42 -4.20 -10.83 -6.04
N ILE A 43 -3.81 -10.34 -7.23
CA ILE A 43 -4.35 -9.08 -7.75
C ILE A 43 -5.84 -9.17 -8.05
N ARG A 44 -6.34 -10.30 -8.56
CA ARG A 44 -7.78 -10.49 -8.79
C ARG A 44 -8.58 -10.39 -7.49
N ARG A 45 -8.10 -11.01 -6.41
CA ARG A 45 -8.73 -10.92 -5.09
C ARG A 45 -8.71 -9.49 -4.56
N GLU A 46 -7.57 -8.82 -4.67
CA GLU A 46 -7.39 -7.45 -4.21
C GLU A 46 -8.32 -6.48 -4.96
N LEU A 47 -8.37 -6.54 -6.30
CA LEU A 47 -9.25 -5.69 -7.10
C LEU A 47 -10.74 -5.99 -6.85
N SER A 48 -11.11 -7.25 -6.62
CA SER A 48 -12.47 -7.60 -6.21
C SER A 48 -12.83 -6.97 -4.87
N TYR A 49 -11.89 -6.93 -3.93
CA TYR A 49 -12.10 -6.31 -2.63
C TYR A 49 -12.21 -4.78 -2.73
N TYR A 50 -11.34 -4.13 -3.50
CA TYR A 50 -11.48 -2.68 -3.76
C TYR A 50 -12.78 -2.33 -4.50
N SER A 51 -13.23 -3.16 -5.44
CA SER A 51 -14.51 -2.97 -6.13
C SER A 51 -15.69 -3.08 -5.16
N HIS A 52 -15.61 -3.99 -4.19
CA HIS A 52 -16.59 -4.09 -3.11
C HIS A 52 -16.57 -2.84 -2.21
N LEU A 53 -15.41 -2.49 -1.65
CA LEU A 53 -15.24 -1.33 -0.76
C LEU A 53 -15.68 -0.03 -1.44
N SER A 54 -15.34 0.19 -2.72
CA SER A 54 -15.66 1.43 -3.43
C SER A 54 -17.16 1.73 -3.56
N ARG A 55 -18.03 0.76 -3.27
CA ARG A 55 -19.49 0.94 -3.30
C ARG A 55 -20.05 1.56 -2.02
N TYR A 56 -19.36 1.45 -0.89
CA TYR A 56 -19.92 1.83 0.41
C TYR A 56 -18.92 2.48 1.38
N LEU A 57 -17.62 2.23 1.22
CA LEU A 57 -16.60 2.79 2.09
C LEU A 57 -16.46 4.30 1.81
N ALA A 58 -16.96 5.11 2.74
CA ALA A 58 -16.89 6.56 2.66
C ALA A 58 -15.57 7.10 3.23
N ASP A 59 -15.13 6.56 4.38
CA ASP A 59 -13.87 6.91 4.99
C ASP A 59 -12.75 6.00 4.47
N TRP A 60 -11.69 6.59 3.92
CA TRP A 60 -10.51 5.90 3.43
C TRP A 60 -9.26 6.23 4.26
N SER A 61 -9.44 6.84 5.43
CA SER A 61 -8.34 7.35 6.26
C SER A 61 -7.39 6.26 6.75
N ALA A 62 -7.81 4.99 6.78
CA ALA A 62 -6.95 3.88 7.20
C ALA A 62 -6.74 2.77 6.15
N ILE A 63 -7.27 2.91 4.93
CA ILE A 63 -7.03 1.97 3.83
C ILE A 63 -6.54 2.73 2.60
N PRO A 64 -5.40 2.33 2.00
CA PRO A 64 -4.91 2.94 0.76
C PRO A 64 -5.97 2.85 -0.35
N ARG A 65 -6.26 3.94 -1.06
CA ARG A 65 -7.13 3.89 -2.23
C ARG A 65 -6.44 3.24 -3.42
N TYR A 66 -7.25 2.62 -4.27
CA TYR A 66 -6.86 2.14 -5.59
C TYR A 66 -7.38 3.10 -6.67
N TYR A 67 -6.52 3.48 -7.61
CA TYR A 67 -6.80 4.52 -8.63
C TYR A 67 -6.88 3.99 -10.05
N GLY A 68 -6.78 2.67 -10.25
CA GLY A 68 -6.80 2.06 -11.58
C GLY A 68 -5.43 1.60 -12.06
N THR A 69 -5.32 1.38 -13.37
CA THR A 69 -4.11 0.82 -14.00
C THR A 69 -3.43 1.80 -14.93
N VAL A 70 -2.12 1.64 -15.10
CA VAL A 70 -1.27 2.38 -16.03
C VAL A 70 -0.42 1.41 -16.84
N LYS A 71 -0.06 1.78 -18.07
CA LYS A 71 0.92 1.03 -18.87
C LYS A 71 2.34 1.46 -18.50
N THR A 72 3.19 0.48 -18.18
CA THR A 72 4.62 0.66 -17.87
C THR A 72 5.47 -0.21 -18.78
N ASP A 73 6.77 0.07 -18.87
CA ASP A 73 7.75 -0.79 -19.53
C ASP A 73 7.98 -2.14 -18.81
N CYS A 74 7.55 -2.25 -17.56
CA CYS A 74 7.57 -3.47 -16.75
C CYS A 74 6.23 -4.25 -16.79
N GLY A 75 5.28 -3.84 -17.64
CA GLY A 75 3.93 -4.42 -17.75
C GLY A 75 2.83 -3.51 -17.19
N ILE A 76 1.69 -4.10 -16.82
CA ILE A 76 0.58 -3.34 -16.21
C ILE A 76 0.95 -2.95 -14.78
N GLY A 77 0.93 -1.66 -14.49
CA GLY A 77 1.05 -1.10 -13.14
C GLY A 77 -0.32 -0.82 -12.54
N TYR A 78 -0.45 -1.06 -11.23
CA TYR A 78 -1.65 -0.81 -10.43
C TYR A 78 -1.37 0.35 -9.48
N VAL A 79 -2.19 1.41 -9.56
CA VAL A 79 -1.92 2.69 -8.87
C VAL A 79 -2.64 2.74 -7.54
N TYR A 80 -1.91 3.07 -6.46
CA TYR A 80 -2.45 3.18 -5.11
C TYR A 80 -1.96 4.46 -4.42
N ASP A 81 -2.53 4.79 -3.27
CA ASP A 81 -1.93 5.75 -2.35
C ASP A 81 -0.48 5.35 -2.00
N MET A 82 0.38 6.36 -1.90
CA MET A 82 1.70 6.26 -1.30
C MET A 82 1.57 6.51 0.20
N ILE A 83 2.09 5.59 1.02
CA ILE A 83 2.10 5.76 2.48
C ILE A 83 3.40 6.42 2.88
N THR A 84 3.30 7.61 3.45
CA THR A 84 4.44 8.46 3.81
C THR A 84 4.30 9.01 5.21
N ASP A 85 5.44 9.27 5.83
CA ASP A 85 5.53 10.02 7.08
C ASP A 85 5.25 11.52 6.83
N PHE A 86 5.17 12.30 7.90
CA PHE A 86 4.86 13.74 7.82
C PHE A 86 5.87 14.56 7.01
N ASN A 87 7.10 14.06 6.86
CA ASN A 87 8.15 14.68 6.04
C ASN A 87 8.07 14.26 4.55
N GLY A 88 7.11 13.44 4.17
CA GLY A 88 6.93 12.93 2.80
C GLY A 88 7.81 11.73 2.45
N ALA A 89 8.65 11.24 3.37
CA ALA A 89 9.41 10.02 3.16
C ALA A 89 8.48 8.79 3.19
N PRO A 90 8.77 7.72 2.43
CA PRO A 90 8.03 6.47 2.54
C PRO A 90 8.03 5.97 3.99
N SER A 91 6.85 5.65 4.52
CA SER A 91 6.75 5.10 5.87
C SER A 91 7.39 3.71 5.93
N ILE A 92 8.07 3.43 7.03
CA ILE A 92 8.60 2.10 7.32
C ILE A 92 7.48 1.10 7.63
N THR A 93 7.80 -0.19 7.56
CA THR A 93 6.87 -1.24 7.93
C THR A 93 6.59 -1.25 9.43
N LEU A 94 5.46 -1.82 9.83
CA LEU A 94 5.12 -2.02 11.24
C LEU A 94 6.18 -2.82 11.99
N THR A 95 6.80 -3.81 11.33
CA THR A 95 7.87 -4.64 11.90
C THR A 95 9.12 -3.82 12.17
N GLU A 96 9.53 -2.97 11.22
CA GLU A 96 10.66 -2.06 11.40
C GLU A 96 10.37 -1.05 12.51
N PHE A 97 9.18 -0.46 12.52
CA PHE A 97 8.76 0.46 13.59
C PHE A 97 8.78 -0.22 14.96
N ALA A 98 8.28 -1.46 15.07
CA ALA A 98 8.30 -2.22 16.30
C ALA A 98 9.74 -2.52 16.77
N ALA A 99 10.68 -2.75 15.85
CA ALA A 99 12.09 -2.95 16.19
C ALA A 99 12.80 -1.67 16.67
N LEU A 100 12.25 -0.50 16.36
CA LEU A 100 12.73 0.80 16.84
C LEU A 100 12.17 1.18 18.22
N CYS A 101 11.08 0.55 18.67
CA CYS A 101 10.51 0.80 19.99
C CYS A 101 11.50 0.33 21.07
N ARG A 102 11.96 1.25 21.93
CA ARG A 102 12.95 0.95 23.00
C ARG A 102 12.38 1.16 24.39
N TYR A 103 11.30 1.94 24.51
CA TYR A 103 10.73 2.32 25.79
C TYR A 103 9.26 1.90 25.91
N GLU A 104 8.74 1.84 27.13
CA GLU A 104 7.34 1.47 27.37
C GLU A 104 6.36 2.45 26.72
N GLU A 105 6.74 3.72 26.62
CA GLU A 105 5.98 4.77 25.97
C GLU A 105 5.78 4.48 24.47
N ASP A 106 6.81 4.00 23.77
CA ASP A 106 6.71 3.63 22.35
C ASP A 106 5.67 2.52 22.15
N VAL A 107 5.70 1.52 23.04
CA VAL A 107 4.76 0.40 23.03
C VAL A 107 3.35 0.87 23.37
N ALA A 108 3.20 1.81 24.30
CA ALA A 108 1.90 2.40 24.65
C ALA A 108 1.30 3.15 23.47
N VAL A 109 2.10 3.97 22.77
CA VAL A 109 1.68 4.68 21.55
C VAL A 109 1.27 3.69 20.46
N LEU A 110 2.10 2.68 20.18
CA LEU A 110 1.80 1.66 19.18
C LEU A 110 0.48 0.94 19.49
N ARG A 111 0.26 0.57 20.75
CA ARG A 111 -0.99 -0.08 21.20
C ARG A 111 -2.20 0.82 20.99
N GLN A 112 -2.08 2.12 21.27
CA GLN A 112 -3.15 3.08 21.04
C GLN A 112 -3.48 3.23 19.54
N LEU A 113 -2.47 3.29 18.67
CA LEU A 113 -2.66 3.37 17.22
C LEU A 113 -3.32 2.11 16.66
N LEU A 114 -2.89 0.91 17.10
CA LEU A 114 -3.53 -0.35 16.71
C LEU A 114 -4.98 -0.43 17.21
N LYS A 115 -5.26 0.09 18.42
CA LYS A 115 -6.63 0.20 18.92
C LYS A 115 -7.47 1.12 18.04
N LYS A 116 -6.94 2.27 17.61
CA LYS A 116 -7.63 3.18 16.69
C LYS A 116 -7.92 2.52 15.33
N LEU A 117 -6.92 1.84 14.75
CA LEU A 117 -7.09 1.08 13.52
C LEU A 117 -8.18 0.01 13.66
N LYS A 118 -8.20 -0.73 14.78
CA LYS A 118 -9.25 -1.73 15.05
C LYS A 118 -10.65 -1.13 15.04
N HIS A 119 -10.87 0.01 15.71
CA HIS A 119 -12.19 0.65 15.71
C HIS A 119 -12.59 1.08 14.30
N TYR A 120 -11.68 1.73 13.57
CA TYR A 120 -11.93 2.08 12.17
C TYR A 120 -12.37 0.86 11.34
N LEU A 121 -11.69 -0.28 11.46
CA LEU A 121 -12.01 -1.49 10.70
C LEU A 121 -13.39 -2.03 11.05
N LEU A 122 -13.76 -2.04 12.34
CA LEU A 122 -15.07 -2.49 12.80
C LEU A 122 -16.21 -1.56 12.40
N ASP A 123 -15.96 -0.25 12.36
CA ASP A 123 -17.00 0.73 12.09
C ASP A 123 -17.23 0.92 10.58
N ASN A 124 -16.27 0.54 9.72
CA ASN A 124 -16.31 0.88 8.30
C ASN A 124 -16.19 -0.32 7.34
N ILE A 125 -15.59 -1.44 7.75
CA ILE A 125 -15.16 -2.49 6.81
C ILE A 125 -15.75 -3.86 7.14
N LEU A 126 -15.79 -4.22 8.42
CA LEU A 126 -16.31 -5.49 8.93
C LEU A 126 -17.81 -5.38 9.22
#